data_AF-A0A3S8VN26-F1
#
_entry.id   AF-A0A3S8VN26-F1
#
_cell.length_a   1.000
_cell.length_b   1.000
_cell.length_c   1.000
_cell.angle_alpha   90.00
_cell.angle_beta   90.00
_cell.angle_gamma   90.00
#
_symmetry.space_group_name_H-M   'P 1'
#
loop_
_entity.id
_entity.type
_entity.pdbx_description
1 polymer ?
#
loop_
_entity_poly.entity_id
_entity_poly.type
_entity_poly.pdbx_seq_one_letter_code
_entity_poly.pdbx_strand_id
1 'polypeptide(L)'
;MAGHEGPPDGTPERAPGGGDDEYRSIVFDEAFVKAARLEEYSASERVGDHAPAVRSRRPQRPGASRQALVLVLLIALAFGTAIYMGVRMPYRQPGAPAAAPLRSTVVPLTPDGPVPGGEPGELIAGSPAADFGTGADGIDLPDPDATRNFTEEQVVQALTASKDYLVTSAVDARTLTGGNVRDVRIQLDPQQHGQFDQSLARPADDGRHAATGWMVRFDPEHVRLADRKVRVDGAVTFSEVSDEELEVSADHVFVYVLRPAKASGGTPEAKASLFTVRRQVRIRFDHDDLRDRQLELAETALTAGPLACTADASAYLRPLLAGERDPRKTPHGTNPFATPGQLSGSLCGVLDTGQAAKVS
;
A
#
# COMPACT_ATOMS: atom_id res chain seq x y z
N MET A 1 3.21 53.82 36.70
CA MET A 1 4.32 53.03 36.15
C MET A 1 4.79 53.72 34.88
N ALA A 2 6.03 54.22 34.94
CA ALA A 2 6.95 54.73 33.92
C ALA A 2 6.51 55.05 32.47
N GLY A 3 7.01 56.18 31.95
CA GLY A 3 7.13 56.45 30.51
C GLY A 3 7.37 57.94 30.18
N HIS A 4 8.62 58.38 30.32
CA HIS A 4 9.12 59.71 29.99
C HIS A 4 9.60 59.73 28.53
N GLU A 5 9.10 60.64 27.70
CA GLU A 5 9.84 61.16 26.53
C GLU A 5 9.62 62.67 26.47
N GLY A 6 10.65 63.43 26.83
CA GLY A 6 10.71 64.87 26.62
C GLY A 6 10.87 65.20 25.13
N PRO A 7 10.52 66.43 24.71
CA PRO A 7 10.80 66.89 23.36
C PRO A 7 12.32 67.09 23.19
N PRO A 8 12.89 66.82 22.00
CA PRO A 8 14.30 67.10 21.74
C PRO A 8 14.52 68.62 21.70
N ASP A 9 15.23 69.14 22.70
CA ASP A 9 15.97 70.39 22.59
C ASP A 9 17.15 70.18 21.64
N GLY A 10 17.23 71.02 20.61
CA GLY A 10 18.35 71.00 19.68
C GLY A 10 18.20 72.00 18.54
N THR A 11 18.74 73.20 18.72
CA THR A 11 19.18 74.08 17.64
C THR A 11 20.56 74.63 18.01
N PRO A 12 21.42 75.02 17.06
CA PRO A 12 21.78 74.37 15.79
C PRO A 12 23.32 74.22 15.67
N GLU A 13 23.83 73.39 14.75
CA GLU A 13 25.23 73.50 14.33
C GLU A 13 25.32 73.81 12.83
N ARG A 14 26.01 74.92 12.56
CA ARG A 14 26.07 75.64 11.29
C ARG A 14 27.12 75.00 10.38
N ALA A 15 26.70 74.46 9.24
CA ALA A 15 27.59 74.17 8.12
C ALA A 15 27.21 75.07 6.92
N PRO A 16 28.15 75.79 6.29
CA PRO A 16 27.84 76.73 5.23
C PRO A 16 27.76 76.00 3.88
N GLY A 17 26.58 75.94 3.30
CA GLY A 17 26.36 75.37 1.97
C GLY A 17 24.91 75.53 1.55
N GLY A 18 24.56 76.72 1.06
CA GLY A 18 23.19 77.06 0.65
C GLY A 18 22.70 76.20 -0.51
N GLY A 19 21.62 75.47 -0.27
CA GLY A 19 20.81 74.78 -1.26
C GLY A 19 19.34 74.96 -0.92
N ASP A 20 18.50 75.06 -1.95
CA ASP A 20 17.08 75.44 -1.92
C ASP A 20 16.14 74.55 -1.06
N ASP A 21 16.69 73.63 -0.27
CA ASP A 21 15.96 72.69 0.59
C ASP A 21 15.67 73.24 2.00
N GLU A 22 16.28 74.37 2.40
CA GLU A 22 16.06 74.98 3.73
C GLU A 22 14.63 75.56 3.90
N TYR A 23 13.93 75.83 2.80
CA TYR A 23 12.58 76.40 2.84
C TYR A 23 11.45 75.37 2.70
N ARG A 24 11.76 74.11 2.37
CA ARG A 24 10.71 73.08 2.18
C ARG A 24 10.09 72.60 3.48
N SER A 25 10.76 72.81 4.61
CA SER A 25 10.25 72.52 5.97
C SER A 25 9.47 73.68 6.60
N ILE A 26 9.46 74.86 5.95
CA ILE A 26 8.73 76.06 6.42
C ILE A 26 7.41 76.24 5.66
N VAL A 27 7.20 75.50 4.56
CA VAL A 27 5.93 75.48 3.83
C VAL A 27 5.02 74.42 4.45
N PHE A 28 3.86 74.83 4.93
CA PHE A 28 2.85 73.94 5.51
C PHE A 28 2.59 72.75 4.59
N ASP A 29 2.91 71.55 5.05
CA ASP A 29 2.67 70.34 4.29
C ASP A 29 1.17 70.02 4.20
N GLU A 30 0.78 69.22 3.20
CA GLU A 30 -0.63 68.87 2.98
C GLU A 30 -1.22 68.09 4.17
N ALA A 31 -0.36 67.44 4.98
CA ALA A 31 -0.73 66.76 6.20
C ALA A 31 -1.14 67.75 7.31
N PHE A 32 -0.41 68.85 7.50
CA PHE A 32 -0.72 69.92 8.44
C PHE A 32 -2.03 70.62 8.07
N VAL A 33 -2.23 70.93 6.79
CA VAL A 33 -3.47 71.52 6.30
C VAL A 33 -4.67 70.61 6.54
N LYS A 34 -4.53 69.29 6.36
CA LYS A 34 -5.61 68.31 6.65
C LYS A 34 -5.83 68.08 8.14
N ALA A 35 -4.82 68.29 8.98
CA ALA A 35 -4.92 68.13 10.44
C ALA A 35 -5.55 69.35 11.13
N ALA A 36 -5.63 70.50 10.46
CA ALA A 36 -6.26 71.71 10.99
C ALA A 36 -7.74 71.48 11.33
N ARG A 37 -8.10 71.63 12.61
CA ARG A 37 -9.46 71.40 13.13
C ARG A 37 -10.36 72.64 13.07
N LEU A 38 -9.83 73.75 12.57
CA LEU A 38 -10.46 75.07 12.57
C LEU A 38 -10.44 75.60 11.14
N GLU A 39 -11.59 76.08 10.67
CA GLU A 39 -11.74 76.71 9.35
C GLU A 39 -12.28 78.13 9.57
N GLU A 40 -11.60 79.12 9.00
CA GLU A 40 -12.03 80.52 9.03
C GLU A 40 -13.04 80.80 7.92
N TYR A 41 -14.05 81.62 8.23
CA TYR A 41 -15.07 82.02 7.25
C TYR A 41 -14.49 82.97 6.20
N SER A 42 -14.98 82.87 4.96
CA SER A 42 -14.57 83.76 3.88
C SER A 42 -15.05 85.21 4.14
N ALA A 43 -14.35 86.19 3.58
CA ALA A 43 -14.65 87.62 3.79
C ALA A 43 -16.11 87.99 3.43
N SER A 44 -16.68 87.30 2.44
CA SER A 44 -18.08 87.45 2.00
C SER A 44 -19.09 86.97 3.05
N GLU A 45 -18.76 85.92 3.80
CA GLU A 45 -19.64 85.30 4.80
C GLU A 45 -19.66 86.05 6.13
N ARG A 46 -18.72 86.96 6.37
CA ARG A 46 -18.65 87.81 7.58
C ARG A 46 -19.53 89.07 7.48
N VAL A 47 -20.12 89.35 6.32
CA VAL A 47 -20.94 90.56 6.08
C VAL A 47 -22.36 90.43 6.66
N GLY A 48 -22.83 89.21 6.96
CA GLY A 48 -24.15 88.95 7.52
C GLY A 48 -24.10 88.49 8.97
N ASP A 49 -24.36 89.43 9.88
CA ASP A 49 -24.64 89.24 11.32
C ASP A 49 -23.50 88.64 12.17
N HIS A 50 -23.30 89.17 13.38
CA HIS A 50 -22.10 88.97 14.21
C HIS A 50 -21.97 87.52 14.76
N ALA A 51 -21.48 86.61 13.92
CA ALA A 51 -21.13 85.24 14.30
C ALA A 51 -19.61 85.08 14.55
N PRO A 52 -19.20 84.19 15.49
CA PRO A 52 -17.79 83.99 15.83
C PRO A 52 -16.95 83.52 14.63
N ALA A 53 -15.71 84.01 14.56
CA ALA A 53 -14.86 83.97 13.36
C ALA A 53 -14.37 82.57 12.91
N VAL A 54 -14.71 81.51 13.63
CA VAL A 54 -14.15 80.16 13.39
C VAL A 54 -15.20 79.09 13.63
N ARG A 55 -15.29 78.11 12.73
CA ARG A 55 -16.10 76.90 12.95
C ARG A 55 -15.22 75.67 13.13
N SER A 56 -15.63 74.78 14.02
CA SER A 56 -14.98 73.47 14.21
C SER A 56 -15.34 72.54 13.05
N ARG A 57 -14.34 72.05 12.32
CA ARG A 57 -14.56 71.08 11.24
C ARG A 57 -14.83 69.70 11.85
N ARG A 58 -16.02 69.13 11.64
CA ARG A 58 -16.31 67.73 12.03
C ARG A 58 -15.54 66.79 11.09
N PRO A 59 -14.79 65.80 11.61
CA PRO A 59 -14.09 64.84 10.77
C PRO A 59 -15.14 63.98 10.04
N GLN A 60 -15.16 64.07 8.72
CA GLN A 60 -16.00 63.24 7.87
C GLN A 60 -15.40 61.84 7.85
N ARG A 61 -16.00 60.92 8.61
CA ARG A 61 -15.66 59.49 8.51
C ARG A 61 -15.97 59.07 7.08
N PRO A 62 -15.02 58.50 6.31
CA PRO A 62 -15.35 57.96 5.00
C PRO A 62 -16.28 56.78 5.25
N GLY A 63 -17.57 56.96 4.98
CA GLY A 63 -18.50 55.84 4.89
C GLY A 63 -17.98 54.94 3.78
N ALA A 64 -17.79 53.65 4.07
CA ALA A 64 -17.39 52.68 3.06
C ALA A 64 -18.32 52.84 1.86
N SER A 65 -17.77 53.26 0.72
CA SER A 65 -18.58 53.44 -0.48
C SER A 65 -19.23 52.11 -0.80
N ARG A 66 -20.47 52.12 -1.33
CA ARG A 66 -21.14 50.88 -1.76
C ARG A 66 -20.24 50.01 -2.65
N GLN A 67 -19.32 50.63 -3.39
CA GLN A 67 -18.28 49.99 -4.18
C GLN A 67 -17.26 49.20 -3.35
N ALA A 68 -16.77 49.74 -2.23
CA ALA A 68 -15.86 49.01 -1.33
C ALA A 68 -16.55 47.80 -0.69
N LEU A 69 -17.84 47.94 -0.36
CA LEU A 69 -18.64 46.85 0.23
C LEU A 69 -18.88 45.74 -0.79
N VAL A 70 -19.19 46.09 -2.05
CA VAL A 70 -19.29 45.14 -3.17
C VAL A 70 -17.96 44.45 -3.44
N LEU A 71 -16.84 45.17 -3.40
CA LEU A 71 -15.50 44.60 -3.60
C LEU A 71 -15.16 43.56 -2.52
N VAL A 72 -15.42 43.87 -1.25
CA VAL A 72 -15.21 42.92 -0.14
C VAL A 72 -16.09 41.69 -0.29
N LEU A 73 -17.34 41.86 -0.74
CA LEU A 73 -18.25 40.76 -0.99
C LEU A 73 -17.77 39.85 -2.14
N LEU A 74 -17.23 40.44 -3.21
CA LEU A 74 -16.63 39.68 -4.32
C LEU A 74 -15.37 38.92 -3.88
N ILE A 75 -14.51 39.53 -3.07
CA ILE A 75 -13.33 38.88 -2.50
C ILE A 75 -13.75 37.72 -1.60
N ALA A 76 -14.73 37.94 -0.70
CA ALA A 76 -15.24 36.90 0.18
C ALA A 76 -15.89 35.75 -0.60
N LEU A 77 -16.62 36.05 -1.69
CA LEU A 77 -17.20 35.04 -2.56
C LEU A 77 -16.13 34.23 -3.30
N ALA A 78 -15.10 34.89 -3.82
CA ALA A 78 -13.98 34.24 -4.52
C ALA A 78 -13.16 33.35 -3.59
N PHE A 79 -12.88 33.80 -2.36
CA PHE A 79 -12.23 32.96 -1.35
C PHE A 79 -13.13 31.83 -0.88
N GLY A 80 -14.43 32.10 -0.70
CA GLY A 80 -15.41 31.08 -0.34
C GLY A 80 -15.52 29.98 -1.40
N THR A 81 -15.54 30.33 -2.69
CA THR A 81 -15.51 29.35 -3.77
C THR A 81 -14.16 28.64 -3.89
N ALA A 82 -13.03 29.31 -3.67
CA ALA A 82 -11.72 28.67 -3.65
C ALA A 82 -11.56 27.66 -2.50
N ILE A 83 -12.01 28.01 -1.29
CA ILE A 83 -12.02 27.11 -0.13
C ILE A 83 -13.01 25.97 -0.36
N TYR A 84 -14.20 26.26 -0.89
CA TYR A 84 -15.19 25.24 -1.22
C TYR A 84 -14.67 24.26 -2.27
N MET A 85 -14.02 24.76 -3.33
CA MET A 85 -13.36 23.94 -4.35
C MET A 85 -12.20 23.15 -3.75
N GLY A 86 -11.34 23.76 -2.92
CA GLY A 86 -10.21 23.07 -2.29
C GLY A 86 -10.61 21.97 -1.30
N VAL A 87 -11.77 22.12 -0.63
CA VAL A 87 -12.28 21.13 0.33
C VAL A 87 -13.16 20.07 -0.34
N ARG A 88 -13.87 20.41 -1.43
CA ARG A 88 -14.81 19.48 -2.13
C ARG A 88 -14.25 18.84 -3.40
N MET A 89 -13.21 19.41 -3.97
CA MET A 89 -12.47 18.86 -5.11
C MET A 89 -10.99 18.83 -4.71
N PRO A 90 -10.51 17.77 -4.02
CA PRO A 90 -9.11 17.43 -4.20
C PRO A 90 -8.93 17.37 -5.72
N TYR A 91 -8.00 18.17 -6.25
CA TYR A 91 -7.57 18.03 -7.63
C TYR A 91 -7.31 16.54 -7.82
N ARG A 92 -8.22 15.85 -8.51
CA ARG A 92 -7.92 14.54 -9.06
C ARG A 92 -6.84 14.86 -10.08
N GLN A 93 -5.59 14.72 -9.65
CA GLN A 93 -4.58 14.23 -10.57
C GLN A 93 -5.22 13.06 -11.32
N PRO A 94 -4.94 12.85 -12.61
CA PRO A 94 -5.33 11.61 -13.27
C PRO A 94 -4.89 10.50 -12.30
N GLY A 95 -5.86 9.85 -11.66
CA GLY A 95 -5.55 8.93 -10.58
C GLY A 95 -4.65 7.86 -11.15
N ALA A 96 -3.67 7.42 -10.36
CA ALA A 96 -2.97 6.18 -10.66
C ALA A 96 -3.99 5.13 -11.15
N PRO A 97 -3.65 4.35 -12.20
CA PRO A 97 -4.57 3.36 -12.73
C PRO A 97 -5.13 2.51 -11.58
N ALA A 98 -6.44 2.28 -11.59
CA ALA A 98 -7.08 1.50 -10.52
C ALA A 98 -6.48 0.09 -10.50
N ALA A 99 -6.08 -0.38 -9.31
CA ALA A 99 -5.48 -1.69 -9.14
C ALA A 99 -6.42 -2.76 -9.68
N ALA A 100 -5.89 -3.69 -10.47
CA ALA A 100 -6.71 -4.73 -11.06
C ALA A 100 -7.13 -5.74 -9.98
N PRO A 101 -8.32 -6.34 -10.11
CA PRO A 101 -8.71 -7.44 -9.25
C PRO A 101 -7.81 -8.66 -9.51
N LEU A 102 -7.42 -9.35 -8.44
CA LEU A 102 -6.65 -10.60 -8.50
C LEU A 102 -7.34 -11.60 -9.42
N ARG A 103 -6.53 -12.27 -10.24
CA ARG A 103 -6.90 -13.53 -10.91
C ARG A 103 -6.15 -14.67 -10.25
N SER A 104 -6.85 -15.73 -9.87
CA SER A 104 -6.24 -16.87 -9.20
C SER A 104 -6.63 -18.18 -9.86
N THR A 105 -5.73 -19.17 -9.82
CA THR A 105 -6.01 -20.55 -10.24
C THR A 105 -5.41 -21.52 -9.24
N VAL A 106 -6.16 -22.58 -8.92
CA VAL A 106 -5.73 -23.62 -7.99
C VAL A 106 -5.93 -24.98 -8.64
N VAL A 107 -4.84 -25.70 -8.87
CA VAL A 107 -4.82 -27.02 -9.48
C VAL A 107 -4.42 -28.06 -8.43
N PRO A 108 -5.33 -28.95 -8.01
CA PRO A 108 -4.98 -30.04 -7.11
C PRO A 108 -4.13 -31.09 -7.82
N LEU A 109 -3.17 -31.68 -7.09
CA LEU A 109 -2.35 -32.79 -7.51
C LEU A 109 -2.68 -34.05 -6.70
N THR A 110 -3.21 -35.08 -7.36
CA THR A 110 -3.53 -36.36 -6.72
C THR A 110 -2.31 -37.27 -6.62
N PRO A 111 -2.09 -37.97 -5.50
CA PRO A 111 -1.04 -38.98 -5.43
C PRO A 111 -1.36 -40.19 -6.33
N ASP A 112 -0.33 -40.83 -6.88
CA ASP A 112 -0.43 -42.08 -7.66
C ASP A 112 -0.83 -43.30 -6.83
N GLY A 113 -0.57 -43.25 -5.52
CA GLY A 113 -0.75 -44.34 -4.57
C GLY A 113 -1.13 -43.84 -3.17
N PRO A 114 -0.94 -44.64 -2.11
CA PRO A 114 -1.04 -44.11 -0.77
C PRO A 114 -0.03 -43.00 -0.57
N VAL A 115 -0.43 -41.93 0.11
CA VAL A 115 0.50 -40.87 0.51
C VAL A 115 1.59 -41.46 1.43
N PRO A 116 2.88 -41.25 1.13
CA PRO A 116 3.97 -41.68 2.00
C PRO A 116 3.85 -41.07 3.41
N GLY A 117 4.25 -41.86 4.40
CA GLY A 117 4.24 -41.43 5.79
C GLY A 117 5.48 -41.89 6.54
N GLY A 118 6.03 -41.01 7.36
CA GLY A 118 7.25 -41.28 8.14
C GLY A 118 7.60 -40.18 9.12
N GLU A 119 8.84 -40.21 9.60
CA GLU A 119 9.39 -39.14 10.42
C GLU A 119 9.73 -37.91 9.56
N PRO A 120 9.45 -36.67 10.02
CA PRO A 120 9.68 -35.44 9.25
C PRO A 120 11.05 -35.33 8.57
N GLY A 121 12.13 -35.61 9.32
CA GLY A 121 13.50 -35.50 8.81
C GLY A 121 13.81 -36.52 7.71
N GLU A 122 13.34 -37.76 7.86
CA GLU A 122 13.53 -38.81 6.87
C GLU A 122 12.74 -38.53 5.58
N LEU A 123 11.52 -38.01 5.72
CA LEU A 123 10.70 -37.63 4.58
C LEU A 123 11.38 -36.53 3.75
N ILE A 124 11.86 -35.46 4.40
CA ILE A 124 12.58 -34.38 3.73
C ILE A 124 13.84 -34.91 3.05
N ALA A 125 14.68 -35.65 3.80
CA ALA A 125 15.94 -36.20 3.28
C ALA A 125 15.75 -37.18 2.12
N GLY A 126 14.60 -37.87 2.07
CA GLY A 126 14.21 -38.76 0.99
C GLY A 126 13.48 -38.07 -0.17
N SER A 127 13.46 -36.74 -0.25
CA SER A 127 12.74 -35.97 -1.28
C SER A 127 13.64 -34.91 -1.90
N PRO A 128 13.26 -34.32 -3.06
CA PRO A 128 13.98 -33.16 -3.62
C PRO A 128 14.12 -31.98 -2.65
N ALA A 129 13.22 -31.87 -1.66
CA ALA A 129 13.26 -30.80 -0.66
C ALA A 129 14.43 -30.89 0.33
N ALA A 130 15.26 -31.92 0.25
CA ALA A 130 16.49 -32.04 1.03
C ALA A 130 17.47 -30.89 0.74
N ASP A 131 17.50 -30.42 -0.51
CA ASP A 131 18.43 -29.38 -0.99
C ASP A 131 17.82 -27.97 -0.96
N PHE A 132 16.57 -27.84 -0.51
CA PHE A 132 15.84 -26.57 -0.51
C PHE A 132 16.28 -25.67 0.65
N GLY A 133 16.18 -24.35 0.42
CA GLY A 133 16.27 -23.35 1.47
C GLY A 133 15.18 -23.51 2.52
N THR A 134 15.28 -22.76 3.62
CA THR A 134 14.35 -22.89 4.76
C THR A 134 13.69 -21.56 5.10
N GLY A 135 12.36 -21.56 5.13
CA GLY A 135 11.57 -20.40 5.51
C GLY A 135 11.88 -19.18 4.65
N ALA A 136 12.04 -18.01 5.29
CA ALA A 136 12.38 -16.76 4.61
C ALA A 136 13.78 -16.75 3.99
N ASP A 137 14.69 -17.59 4.50
CA ASP A 137 16.06 -17.72 3.97
C ASP A 137 16.10 -18.53 2.68
N GLY A 138 15.01 -19.23 2.31
CA GLY A 138 14.89 -19.90 1.01
C GLY A 138 14.20 -19.06 -0.07
N ILE A 139 13.97 -17.76 0.20
CA ILE A 139 13.44 -16.80 -0.78
C ILE A 139 14.56 -15.80 -1.07
N ASP A 140 15.38 -16.14 -2.06
CA ASP A 140 16.46 -15.26 -2.51
C ASP A 140 15.93 -14.20 -3.46
N LEU A 141 16.40 -12.97 -3.26
CA LEU A 141 16.06 -11.84 -4.11
C LEU A 141 17.17 -11.66 -5.16
N PRO A 142 16.82 -11.31 -6.40
CA PRO A 142 17.81 -10.95 -7.41
C PRO A 142 18.54 -9.67 -7.01
N ASP A 143 19.71 -9.46 -7.60
CA ASP A 143 20.42 -8.19 -7.46
C ASP A 143 19.52 -7.06 -8.00
N PRO A 144 19.24 -6.02 -7.20
CA PRO A 144 18.42 -4.90 -7.63
C PRO A 144 19.19 -4.02 -8.60
N ASP A 145 18.55 -3.62 -9.70
CA ASP A 145 19.09 -2.67 -10.66
C ASP A 145 18.02 -1.65 -11.04
N ALA A 146 18.41 -0.39 -11.21
CA ALA A 146 17.51 0.64 -11.72
C ALA A 146 16.97 0.27 -13.11
N THR A 147 15.72 0.62 -13.37
CA THR A 147 15.07 0.47 -14.68
C THR A 147 14.98 1.81 -15.40
N ARG A 148 14.15 1.93 -16.44
CA ARG A 148 14.02 3.20 -17.16
C ARG A 148 13.27 4.22 -16.32
N ASN A 149 12.20 3.79 -15.66
CA ASN A 149 11.29 4.67 -14.93
C ASN A 149 11.34 4.47 -13.40
N PHE A 150 11.99 3.40 -12.90
CA PHE A 150 12.17 3.15 -11.47
C PHE A 150 13.64 3.21 -11.04
N THR A 151 13.92 3.92 -9.95
CA THR A 151 15.24 3.97 -9.33
C THR A 151 15.61 2.64 -8.69
N GLU A 152 16.90 2.42 -8.45
CA GLU A 152 17.39 1.23 -7.75
C GLU A 152 16.75 1.08 -6.35
N GLU A 153 16.60 2.19 -5.61
CA GLU A 153 15.93 2.20 -4.30
C GLU A 153 14.46 1.75 -4.38
N GLN A 154 13.74 2.16 -5.43
CA GLN A 154 12.37 1.73 -5.69
C GLN A 154 12.30 0.23 -6.02
N VAL A 155 13.26 -0.29 -6.79
CA VAL A 155 13.36 -1.72 -7.09
C VAL A 155 13.67 -2.53 -5.83
N VAL A 156 14.60 -2.06 -4.98
CA VAL A 156 14.87 -2.67 -3.66
C VAL A 156 13.60 -2.73 -2.82
N GLN A 157 12.82 -1.65 -2.79
CA GLN A 157 11.58 -1.58 -2.05
C GLN A 157 10.53 -2.58 -2.57
N ALA A 158 10.36 -2.68 -3.89
CA ALA A 158 9.44 -3.63 -4.52
C ALA A 158 9.83 -5.09 -4.21
N LEU A 159 11.12 -5.42 -4.34
CA LEU A 159 11.65 -6.76 -4.05
C LEU A 159 11.49 -7.12 -2.57
N THR A 160 11.75 -6.17 -1.67
CA THR A 160 11.58 -6.38 -0.23
C THR A 160 10.11 -6.60 0.14
N ALA A 161 9.20 -5.74 -0.34
CA ALA A 161 7.76 -5.89 -0.11
C ALA A 161 7.24 -7.22 -0.67
N SER A 162 7.74 -7.63 -1.84
CA SER A 162 7.41 -8.92 -2.46
C SER A 162 7.88 -10.10 -1.60
N LYS A 163 9.12 -10.07 -1.09
CA LYS A 163 9.62 -11.11 -0.17
C LYS A 163 8.78 -11.17 1.10
N ASP A 164 8.48 -10.03 1.71
CA ASP A 164 7.65 -9.97 2.92
C ASP A 164 6.26 -10.57 2.69
N TYR A 165 5.66 -10.33 1.53
CA TYR A 165 4.40 -10.93 1.14
C TYR A 165 4.52 -12.44 0.92
N LEU A 166 5.56 -12.92 0.20
CA LEU A 166 5.77 -14.36 -0.03
C LEU A 166 5.97 -15.11 1.30
N VAL A 167 6.76 -14.54 2.22
CA VAL A 167 6.95 -15.10 3.57
C VAL A 167 5.63 -15.11 4.33
N THR A 168 4.92 -13.99 4.37
CA THR A 168 3.68 -13.88 5.14
C THR A 168 2.58 -14.78 4.58
N SER A 169 2.47 -14.91 3.26
CA SER A 169 1.40 -15.63 2.57
C SER A 169 1.66 -17.13 2.40
N ALA A 170 2.92 -17.60 2.44
CA ALA A 170 3.24 -19.01 2.16
C ALA A 170 4.20 -19.68 3.16
N VAL A 171 4.77 -18.94 4.13
CA VAL A 171 5.75 -19.46 5.10
C VAL A 171 5.32 -19.27 6.55
N ASP A 172 4.74 -18.11 6.91
CA ASP A 172 4.33 -17.82 8.29
C ASP A 172 3.33 -18.86 8.81
N ALA A 173 3.71 -19.56 9.87
CA ALA A 173 2.94 -20.67 10.43
C ALA A 173 1.52 -20.27 10.87
N ARG A 174 1.31 -19.01 11.29
CA ARG A 174 -0.01 -18.51 11.68
C ARG A 174 -0.87 -18.27 10.45
N THR A 175 -0.29 -17.84 9.32
CA THR A 175 -1.03 -17.76 8.04
C THR A 175 -1.41 -19.15 7.54
N LEU A 176 -0.44 -20.08 7.53
CA LEU A 176 -0.64 -21.47 7.08
C LEU A 176 -1.76 -22.19 7.85
N THR A 177 -1.96 -21.84 9.13
CA THR A 177 -2.99 -22.43 10.00
C THR A 177 -4.23 -21.53 10.16
N GLY A 178 -4.40 -20.51 9.30
CA GLY A 178 -5.60 -19.68 9.18
C GLY A 178 -5.73 -18.52 10.18
N GLY A 179 -4.74 -18.31 11.04
CA GLY A 179 -4.76 -17.30 12.10
C GLY A 179 -4.26 -15.90 11.70
N ASN A 180 -3.44 -15.77 10.65
CA ASN A 180 -2.80 -14.49 10.29
C ASN A 180 -3.23 -13.92 8.93
N VAL A 181 -4.53 -13.67 8.79
CA VAL A 181 -5.11 -13.14 7.55
C VAL A 181 -4.94 -11.63 7.44
N ARG A 182 -4.87 -10.94 8.59
CA ARG A 182 -4.74 -9.48 8.66
C ARG A 182 -3.40 -9.01 8.13
N ASP A 183 -2.29 -9.69 8.47
CA ASP A 183 -0.96 -9.26 8.04
C ASP A 183 -0.81 -9.36 6.51
N VAL A 184 -1.45 -10.36 5.87
CA VAL A 184 -1.54 -10.43 4.41
C VAL A 184 -2.36 -9.25 3.87
N ARG A 185 -3.52 -8.96 4.47
CA ARG A 185 -4.44 -7.91 4.01
C ARG A 185 -3.79 -6.52 3.99
N ILE A 186 -2.99 -6.18 5.01
CA ILE A 186 -2.40 -4.84 5.14
C ILE A 186 -1.29 -4.57 4.13
N GLN A 187 -0.70 -5.61 3.54
CA GLN A 187 0.31 -5.50 2.50
C GLN A 187 -0.32 -5.18 1.13
N LEU A 188 -1.59 -5.57 0.92
CA LEU A 188 -2.28 -5.38 -0.35
C LEU A 188 -2.70 -3.93 -0.57
N ASP A 189 -2.73 -3.51 -1.84
CA ASP A 189 -3.37 -2.29 -2.27
C ASP A 189 -4.83 -2.21 -1.74
N PRO A 190 -5.26 -1.06 -1.17
CA PRO A 190 -6.58 -0.87 -0.58
C PRO A 190 -7.75 -1.18 -1.52
N GLN A 191 -7.58 -1.01 -2.83
CA GLN A 191 -8.61 -1.33 -3.82
C GLN A 191 -8.83 -2.84 -3.94
N GLN A 192 -7.84 -3.68 -3.61
CA GLN A 192 -7.98 -5.13 -3.57
C GLN A 192 -8.63 -5.66 -2.27
N HIS A 193 -8.74 -4.83 -1.22
CA HIS A 193 -9.26 -5.26 0.08
C HIS A 193 -10.69 -5.80 0.01
N GLY A 194 -11.54 -5.21 -0.83
CA GLY A 194 -12.92 -5.68 -1.02
C GLY A 194 -13.00 -7.10 -1.57
N GLN A 195 -12.17 -7.42 -2.58
CA GLN A 195 -12.10 -8.76 -3.16
C GLN A 195 -11.48 -9.75 -2.17
N PHE A 196 -10.43 -9.35 -1.47
CA PHE A 196 -9.79 -10.15 -0.43
C PHE A 196 -10.78 -10.52 0.68
N ASP A 197 -11.49 -9.54 1.24
CA ASP A 197 -12.48 -9.74 2.29
C ASP A 197 -13.62 -10.66 1.82
N GLN A 198 -14.05 -10.51 0.55
CA GLN A 198 -15.04 -11.41 -0.05
C GLN A 198 -14.51 -12.84 -0.21
N SER A 199 -13.25 -13.01 -0.60
CA SER A 199 -12.61 -14.32 -0.78
C SER A 199 -12.54 -15.10 0.54
N LEU A 200 -12.45 -14.40 1.67
CA LEU A 200 -12.47 -15.01 3.00
C LEU A 200 -13.88 -15.29 3.50
N ALA A 201 -14.81 -14.38 3.24
CA ALA A 201 -16.19 -14.50 3.70
C ALA A 201 -16.99 -15.54 2.91
N ARG A 202 -16.74 -15.65 1.59
CA ARG A 202 -17.40 -16.56 0.66
C ARG A 202 -16.38 -17.07 -0.38
N PRO A 203 -15.47 -17.97 0.04
CA PRO A 203 -14.49 -18.55 -0.88
C PRO A 203 -15.18 -19.24 -2.06
N ALA A 204 -14.64 -19.06 -3.27
CA ALA A 204 -15.15 -19.72 -4.47
C ALA A 204 -14.04 -19.98 -5.48
N ASP A 205 -14.13 -21.12 -6.19
CA ASP A 205 -13.27 -21.43 -7.34
C ASP A 205 -13.86 -20.84 -8.63
N ASP A 206 -13.86 -19.51 -8.70
CA ASP A 206 -14.34 -18.73 -9.85
C ASP A 206 -13.22 -17.92 -10.53
N GLY A 207 -11.98 -18.25 -10.19
CA GLY A 207 -10.79 -17.58 -10.66
C GLY A 207 -10.51 -16.22 -9.99
N ARG A 208 -11.27 -15.83 -8.97
CA ARG A 208 -11.17 -14.51 -8.32
C ARG A 208 -11.29 -14.56 -6.81
N HIS A 209 -12.08 -15.48 -6.25
CA HIS A 209 -12.46 -15.44 -4.85
C HIS A 209 -11.96 -16.65 -4.04
N ALA A 210 -10.98 -17.38 -4.54
CA ALA A 210 -10.31 -18.41 -3.73
C ALA A 210 -9.44 -17.74 -2.66
N ALA A 211 -9.73 -17.98 -1.38
CA ALA A 211 -8.88 -17.55 -0.26
C ALA A 211 -7.45 -18.12 -0.39
N THR A 212 -7.32 -19.32 -0.93
CA THR A 212 -6.02 -19.98 -1.21
C THR A 212 -5.27 -19.35 -2.38
N GLY A 213 -5.92 -18.55 -3.22
CA GLY A 213 -5.27 -17.72 -4.23
C GLY A 213 -4.45 -16.58 -3.62
N TRP A 214 -4.86 -16.08 -2.44
CA TRP A 214 -4.18 -14.99 -1.73
C TRP A 214 -3.07 -15.48 -0.80
N MET A 215 -3.20 -16.67 -0.23
CA MET A 215 -2.23 -17.23 0.72
C MET A 215 -2.40 -18.74 0.84
N VAL A 216 -1.33 -19.47 1.16
CA VAL A 216 -1.44 -20.90 1.48
C VAL A 216 -2.14 -21.05 2.83
N ARG A 217 -3.22 -21.82 2.86
CA ARG A 217 -4.04 -22.07 4.06
C ARG A 217 -4.36 -23.54 4.15
N PHE A 218 -3.96 -24.18 5.22
CA PHE A 218 -4.39 -25.53 5.55
C PHE A 218 -5.59 -25.48 6.49
N ASP A 219 -6.52 -26.43 6.33
CA ASP A 219 -7.65 -26.57 7.25
C ASP A 219 -7.13 -26.97 8.65
N PRO A 220 -7.21 -26.08 9.67
CA PRO A 220 -6.64 -26.33 10.99
C PRO A 220 -7.40 -27.42 11.77
N GLU A 221 -8.61 -27.78 11.35
CA GLU A 221 -9.34 -28.92 11.93
C GLU A 221 -8.88 -30.26 11.35
N HIS A 222 -8.24 -30.23 10.17
CA HIS A 222 -7.77 -31.42 9.45
C HIS A 222 -6.29 -31.69 9.69
N VAL A 223 -5.43 -30.67 9.61
CA VAL A 223 -3.98 -30.82 9.73
C VAL A 223 -3.33 -29.83 10.69
N ARG A 224 -2.11 -30.15 11.11
CA ARG A 224 -1.18 -29.27 11.81
C ARG A 224 0.21 -29.40 11.20
N LEU A 225 1.03 -28.36 11.35
CA LEU A 225 2.44 -28.41 10.99
C LEU A 225 3.19 -29.37 11.93
N ALA A 226 3.85 -30.37 11.35
CA ALA A 226 4.78 -31.26 12.05
C ALA A 226 6.19 -30.66 12.13
N ASP A 227 6.53 -29.82 11.16
CA ASP A 227 7.71 -28.95 11.15
C ASP A 227 7.28 -27.55 10.72
N ARG A 228 7.77 -26.52 11.44
CA ARG A 228 7.52 -25.11 11.10
C ARG A 228 8.54 -24.58 10.08
N LYS A 229 9.61 -25.32 9.83
CA LYS A 229 10.66 -25.00 8.85
C LYS A 229 10.20 -25.43 7.46
N VAL A 230 9.39 -24.58 6.83
CA VAL A 230 8.96 -24.78 5.42
C VAL A 230 10.20 -24.84 4.53
N ARG A 231 10.25 -25.82 3.62
CA ARG A 231 11.32 -25.90 2.62
C ARG A 231 10.92 -25.10 1.40
N VAL A 232 11.82 -24.29 0.87
CA VAL A 232 11.55 -23.35 -0.19
C VAL A 232 12.65 -23.40 -1.23
N ASP A 233 12.27 -23.49 -2.49
CA ASP A 233 13.14 -23.38 -3.66
C ASP A 233 12.42 -22.59 -4.75
N GLY A 234 13.13 -21.79 -5.52
CA GLY A 234 12.52 -20.94 -6.54
C GLY A 234 13.32 -19.69 -6.84
N ALA A 235 12.69 -18.80 -7.60
CA ALA A 235 13.31 -17.55 -8.00
C ALA A 235 12.30 -16.40 -7.99
N VAL A 236 12.85 -15.21 -7.73
CA VAL A 236 12.19 -13.92 -7.93
C VAL A 236 12.87 -13.22 -9.10
N THR A 237 12.08 -12.63 -9.99
CA THR A 237 12.55 -11.74 -11.05
C THR A 237 11.74 -10.45 -11.03
N PHE A 238 12.27 -9.39 -11.63
CA PHE A 238 11.55 -8.14 -11.79
C PHE A 238 11.73 -7.59 -13.20
N SER A 239 10.74 -6.84 -13.67
CA SER A 239 10.77 -6.14 -14.95
C SER A 239 9.80 -4.97 -14.95
N GLU A 240 10.17 -3.89 -15.62
CA GLU A 240 9.27 -2.78 -15.92
C GLU A 240 8.32 -3.19 -17.06
N VAL A 241 7.01 -3.20 -16.80
CA VAL A 241 5.98 -3.61 -17.79
C VAL A 241 5.28 -2.41 -18.44
N SER A 242 5.36 -1.24 -17.81
CA SER A 242 5.00 0.06 -18.39
C SER A 242 5.76 1.19 -17.69
N ASP A 243 5.66 2.42 -18.21
CA ASP A 243 6.34 3.58 -17.61
C ASP A 243 5.89 3.87 -16.15
N GLU A 244 4.74 3.33 -15.72
CA GLU A 244 4.18 3.54 -14.38
C GLU A 244 4.07 2.24 -13.56
N GLU A 245 4.51 1.10 -14.08
CA GLU A 245 4.27 -0.21 -13.43
C GLU A 245 5.53 -1.09 -13.46
N LEU A 246 6.02 -1.42 -12.27
CA LEU A 246 7.06 -2.41 -12.03
C LEU A 246 6.40 -3.74 -11.65
N GLU A 247 6.73 -4.82 -12.34
CA GLU A 247 6.25 -6.17 -12.03
C GLU A 247 7.36 -7.00 -11.38
N VAL A 248 7.05 -7.62 -10.24
CA VAL A 248 7.86 -8.66 -9.60
C VAL A 248 7.16 -10.01 -9.82
N SER A 249 7.86 -10.94 -10.45
CA SER A 249 7.39 -12.30 -10.68
C SER A 249 8.12 -13.27 -9.75
N ALA A 250 7.38 -14.14 -9.08
CA ALA A 250 7.93 -15.16 -8.20
C ALA A 250 7.38 -16.54 -8.56
N ASP A 251 8.25 -17.53 -8.76
CA ASP A 251 7.88 -18.94 -8.96
C ASP A 251 8.64 -19.78 -7.94
N HIS A 252 7.91 -20.29 -6.94
CA HIS A 252 8.49 -21.03 -5.83
C HIS A 252 7.77 -22.35 -5.58
N VAL A 253 8.53 -23.34 -5.17
CA VAL A 253 8.05 -24.61 -4.61
C VAL A 253 8.25 -24.57 -3.11
N PHE A 254 7.14 -24.70 -2.39
CA PHE A 254 7.08 -24.81 -0.94
C PHE A 254 6.76 -26.25 -0.56
N VAL A 255 7.55 -26.84 0.34
CA VAL A 255 7.27 -28.16 0.92
C VAL A 255 7.04 -28.05 2.41
N TYR A 256 5.87 -28.52 2.82
CA TYR A 256 5.37 -28.52 4.19
C TYR A 256 5.39 -29.94 4.74
N VAL A 257 5.63 -30.07 6.05
CA VAL A 257 5.49 -31.33 6.75
C VAL A 257 4.25 -31.26 7.64
N LEU A 258 3.28 -32.13 7.36
CA LEU A 258 1.95 -32.08 7.96
C LEU A 258 1.63 -33.35 8.74
N ARG A 259 0.81 -33.21 9.78
CA ARG A 259 0.21 -34.30 10.56
C ARG A 259 -1.28 -34.06 10.71
N PRO A 260 -2.08 -35.10 11.01
CA PRO A 260 -3.48 -34.91 11.40
C PRO A 260 -3.59 -33.95 12.59
N ALA A 261 -4.60 -33.07 12.58
CA ALA A 261 -4.81 -32.09 13.65
C ALA A 261 -5.11 -32.76 15.00
N LYS A 262 -5.85 -33.87 15.01
CA LYS A 262 -6.16 -34.66 16.21
C LYS A 262 -5.27 -35.90 16.26
N ALA A 263 -4.61 -36.10 17.39
CA ALA A 263 -4.00 -37.40 17.68
C ALA A 263 -5.11 -38.42 17.90
N SER A 264 -5.08 -39.53 17.18
CA SER A 264 -5.92 -40.69 17.50
C SER A 264 -5.61 -41.10 18.94
N GLY A 265 -6.64 -41.11 19.80
CA GLY A 265 -6.46 -41.30 21.24
C GLY A 265 -5.67 -42.57 21.59
N GLY A 266 -4.59 -42.42 22.37
CA GLY A 266 -3.81 -43.54 22.91
C GLY A 266 -2.82 -44.23 21.96
N THR A 267 -2.73 -43.79 20.70
CA THR A 267 -1.75 -44.33 19.72
C THR A 267 -0.45 -43.51 19.66
N PRO A 268 0.66 -44.11 19.16
CA PRO A 268 1.86 -43.37 18.79
C PRO A 268 1.53 -42.16 17.90
N GLU A 269 2.39 -41.13 17.92
CA GLU A 269 2.17 -39.94 17.10
C GLU A 269 1.95 -40.34 15.63
N ALA A 270 0.89 -39.80 15.02
CA ALA A 270 0.57 -40.11 13.63
C ALA A 270 1.75 -39.75 12.72
N LYS A 271 2.01 -40.62 11.74
CA LYS A 271 3.04 -40.39 10.72
C LYS A 271 2.81 -39.05 10.03
N ALA A 272 3.90 -38.33 9.79
CA ALA A 272 3.85 -37.09 9.03
C ALA A 272 3.79 -37.40 7.53
N SER A 273 3.37 -36.41 6.73
CA SER A 273 3.40 -36.44 5.27
C SER A 273 3.96 -35.14 4.71
N LEU A 274 4.61 -35.23 3.55
CA LEU A 274 4.98 -34.04 2.78
C LEU A 274 3.78 -33.53 1.99
N PHE A 275 3.67 -32.22 1.90
CA PHE A 275 2.74 -31.53 1.03
C PHE A 275 3.49 -30.45 0.26
N THR A 276 3.36 -30.47 -1.06
CA THR A 276 4.10 -29.61 -1.98
C THR A 276 3.14 -28.63 -2.62
N VAL A 277 3.53 -27.36 -2.64
CA VAL A 277 2.84 -26.27 -3.34
C VAL A 277 3.84 -25.62 -4.27
N ARG A 278 3.59 -25.65 -5.57
CA ARG A 278 4.21 -24.70 -6.48
C ARG A 278 3.30 -23.50 -6.64
N ARG A 279 3.83 -22.31 -6.41
CA ARG A 279 3.09 -21.06 -6.45
C ARG A 279 3.83 -20.06 -7.34
N GLN A 280 3.12 -19.60 -8.36
CA GLN A 280 3.51 -18.50 -9.22
C GLN A 280 2.72 -17.26 -8.83
N VAL A 281 3.40 -16.14 -8.67
CA VAL A 281 2.82 -14.88 -8.22
C VAL A 281 3.34 -13.75 -9.11
N ARG A 282 2.44 -12.91 -9.61
CA ARG A 282 2.78 -11.61 -10.23
C ARG A 282 2.30 -10.49 -9.33
N ILE A 283 3.25 -9.67 -8.89
CA ILE A 283 3.04 -8.52 -8.02
C ILE A 283 3.36 -7.27 -8.82
N ARG A 284 2.50 -6.27 -8.75
CA ARG A 284 2.70 -4.98 -9.42
C ARG A 284 2.85 -3.88 -8.39
N PHE A 285 3.62 -2.90 -8.78
CA PHE A 285 3.88 -1.70 -8.02
C PHE A 285 3.82 -0.51 -8.95
N ASP A 286 2.97 0.45 -8.64
CA ASP A 286 3.11 1.81 -9.13
C ASP A 286 3.93 2.68 -8.15
N HIS A 287 4.09 3.96 -8.47
CA HIS A 287 4.81 4.90 -7.63
C HIS A 287 4.15 5.15 -6.26
N ASP A 288 2.82 5.10 -6.19
CA ASP A 288 2.05 5.29 -4.96
C ASP A 288 2.14 4.04 -4.07
N ASP A 289 2.04 2.84 -4.64
CA ASP A 289 2.25 1.56 -3.96
C ASP A 289 3.60 1.52 -3.25
N LEU A 290 4.68 1.92 -3.95
CA LEU A 290 6.01 1.99 -3.37
C LEU A 290 6.07 2.99 -2.23
N ARG A 291 5.53 4.21 -2.41
CA ARG A 291 5.51 5.21 -1.33
C ARG A 291 4.76 4.69 -0.10
N ASP A 292 3.62 4.04 -0.31
CA ASP A 292 2.68 3.65 0.74
C ASP A 292 2.96 2.22 1.27
N ARG A 293 3.99 1.54 0.71
CA ARG A 293 4.44 0.18 1.04
C ARG A 293 3.35 -0.87 0.87
N GLN A 294 2.59 -0.71 -0.21
CA GLN A 294 1.53 -1.61 -0.62
C GLN A 294 1.95 -2.34 -1.89
N LEU A 295 1.18 -3.36 -2.26
CA LEU A 295 1.40 -4.15 -3.46
C LEU A 295 0.07 -4.55 -4.09
N GLU A 296 0.02 -4.52 -5.42
CA GLU A 296 -1.08 -5.10 -6.17
C GLU A 296 -0.75 -6.56 -6.52
N LEU A 297 -1.61 -7.49 -6.10
CA LEU A 297 -1.50 -8.89 -6.50
C LEU A 297 -2.27 -9.12 -7.80
N ALA A 298 -1.58 -9.14 -8.93
CA ALA A 298 -2.22 -9.22 -10.24
C ALA A 298 -2.71 -10.64 -10.57
N GLU A 299 -1.84 -11.63 -10.34
CA GLU A 299 -2.11 -13.02 -10.72
C GLU A 299 -1.46 -14.00 -9.76
N THR A 300 -2.18 -15.07 -9.42
CA THR A 300 -1.63 -16.24 -8.74
C THR A 300 -2.01 -17.54 -9.42
N ALA A 301 -1.03 -18.42 -9.62
CA ALA A 301 -1.27 -19.78 -10.07
C ALA A 301 -0.65 -20.75 -9.07
N LEU A 302 -1.46 -21.65 -8.55
CA LEU A 302 -1.08 -22.57 -7.49
C LEU A 302 -1.34 -24.01 -7.94
N THR A 303 -0.33 -24.85 -7.85
CA THR A 303 -0.43 -26.29 -8.04
C THR A 303 -0.04 -26.97 -6.75
N ALA A 304 -0.91 -27.79 -6.15
CA ALA A 304 -0.69 -28.29 -4.80
C ALA A 304 -1.11 -29.74 -4.60
N GLY A 305 -0.31 -30.51 -3.85
CA GLY A 305 -0.67 -31.88 -3.49
C GLY A 305 0.22 -32.50 -2.40
N PRO A 306 -0.16 -33.67 -1.88
CA PRO A 306 -1.25 -34.51 -2.35
C PRO A 306 -2.64 -34.02 -1.93
N LEU A 307 -3.54 -33.84 -2.90
CA LEU A 307 -4.94 -33.45 -2.73
C LEU A 307 -5.84 -34.41 -3.51
N ALA A 308 -7.08 -34.60 -3.06
CA ALA A 308 -8.08 -35.26 -3.92
C ALA A 308 -8.50 -34.30 -5.05
N CYS A 309 -8.65 -34.79 -6.29
CA CYS A 309 -9.04 -33.97 -7.44
C CYS A 309 -10.40 -33.28 -7.27
N THR A 310 -11.26 -33.81 -6.41
CA THR A 310 -12.61 -33.27 -6.15
C THR A 310 -12.66 -32.36 -4.93
N ALA A 311 -11.54 -32.15 -4.25
CA ALA A 311 -11.50 -31.30 -3.08
C ALA A 311 -11.71 -29.84 -3.52
N ASP A 312 -12.70 -29.17 -2.91
CA ASP A 312 -12.78 -27.72 -2.98
C ASP A 312 -11.60 -27.14 -2.21
N ALA A 313 -10.68 -26.54 -2.94
CA ALA A 313 -9.47 -25.92 -2.43
C ALA A 313 -9.60 -24.40 -2.29
N SER A 314 -10.80 -23.82 -2.49
CA SER A 314 -10.98 -22.36 -2.50
C SER A 314 -10.77 -21.73 -1.12
N ALA A 315 -11.31 -22.34 -0.05
CA ALA A 315 -11.22 -21.83 1.31
C ALA A 315 -9.93 -22.24 2.03
N TYR A 316 -9.63 -23.54 1.96
CA TYR A 316 -8.51 -24.21 2.63
C TYR A 316 -8.05 -25.39 1.80
N LEU A 317 -6.75 -25.64 1.80
CA LEU A 317 -6.18 -26.90 1.33
C LEU A 317 -6.48 -27.99 2.36
N ARG A 318 -6.99 -29.13 1.88
CA ARG A 318 -7.25 -30.34 2.68
C ARG A 318 -6.37 -31.50 2.19
N PRO A 319 -5.11 -31.57 2.65
CA PRO A 319 -4.15 -32.60 2.25
C PRO A 319 -4.68 -34.01 2.46
N LEU A 320 -4.34 -34.91 1.54
CA LEU A 320 -4.34 -36.34 1.82
C LEU A 320 -3.11 -36.66 2.68
N LEU A 321 -3.29 -37.41 3.76
CA LEU A 321 -2.24 -37.73 4.73
C LEU A 321 -1.79 -39.19 4.62
N ALA A 322 -0.74 -39.55 5.37
CA ALA A 322 -0.09 -40.85 5.35
C ALA A 322 -1.07 -42.03 5.25
N GLY A 323 -0.95 -42.81 4.16
CA GLY A 323 -1.79 -43.99 3.89
C GLY A 323 -3.11 -43.70 3.16
N GLU A 324 -3.55 -42.44 3.10
CA GLU A 324 -4.73 -42.03 2.34
C GLU A 324 -4.45 -42.04 0.83
N ARG A 325 -5.51 -42.12 0.03
CA ARG A 325 -5.50 -42.20 -1.43
C ARG A 325 -6.63 -41.36 -1.99
N ASP A 326 -6.49 -40.85 -3.21
CA ASP A 326 -7.65 -40.31 -3.93
C ASP A 326 -8.53 -41.47 -4.42
N PRO A 327 -9.82 -41.52 -4.05
CA PRO A 327 -10.75 -42.53 -4.56
C PRO A 327 -11.01 -42.44 -6.08
N ARG A 328 -10.68 -41.32 -6.75
CA ARG A 328 -10.85 -41.12 -8.19
C ARG A 328 -9.49 -41.03 -8.87
N LYS A 329 -9.05 -42.14 -9.46
CA LYS A 329 -7.80 -42.24 -10.22
C LYS A 329 -7.93 -41.47 -11.54
N THR A 330 -7.27 -40.33 -11.71
CA THR A 330 -7.07 -39.70 -13.03
C THR A 330 -5.79 -40.19 -13.67
N PRO A 331 -5.82 -40.65 -14.94
CA PRO A 331 -4.61 -40.91 -15.69
C PRO A 331 -4.07 -39.56 -16.19
N HIS A 332 -2.82 -39.23 -15.87
CA HIS A 332 -1.90 -38.22 -16.46
C HIS A 332 -1.20 -37.36 -15.39
N GLY A 333 0.11 -37.63 -15.22
CA GLY A 333 1.11 -36.93 -14.41
C GLY A 333 1.15 -35.41 -14.58
N THR A 334 1.29 -34.65 -13.50
CA THR A 334 1.83 -33.29 -13.51
C THR A 334 2.93 -33.20 -12.45
N ASN A 335 4.19 -33.15 -12.89
CA ASN A 335 5.32 -33.01 -11.99
C ASN A 335 5.44 -31.53 -11.53
N PRO A 336 5.19 -31.21 -10.25
CA PRO A 336 5.28 -29.83 -9.76
C PRO A 336 6.70 -29.26 -9.83
N PHE A 337 7.72 -30.11 -9.86
CA PHE A 337 9.13 -29.74 -9.96
C PHE A 337 9.62 -29.52 -11.41
N ALA A 338 8.75 -29.65 -12.42
CA ALA A 338 9.13 -29.46 -13.83
C ALA A 338 9.33 -27.96 -14.19
N THR A 339 10.17 -27.66 -15.17
CA THR A 339 10.48 -26.29 -15.63
C THR A 339 9.22 -25.51 -16.11
N PRO A 340 9.15 -24.17 -15.95
CA PRO A 340 8.04 -23.35 -16.46
C PRO A 340 7.75 -23.57 -17.95
N GLY A 341 6.47 -23.68 -18.33
CA GLY A 341 6.01 -23.86 -19.72
C GLY A 341 5.51 -25.27 -20.08
N GLN A 342 5.61 -26.23 -19.15
CA GLN A 342 5.18 -27.63 -19.36
C GLN A 342 3.93 -28.04 -18.57
N LEU A 343 3.29 -27.10 -17.86
CA LEU A 343 2.04 -27.33 -17.12
C LEU A 343 0.88 -27.43 -18.11
N SER A 344 0.33 -28.64 -18.28
CA SER A 344 -0.86 -28.87 -19.10
C SER A 344 -2.10 -28.39 -18.33
N GLY A 345 -3.02 -27.69 -19.01
CA GLY A 345 -4.23 -27.08 -18.41
C GLY A 345 -5.31 -28.08 -17.97
N SER A 346 -4.95 -29.15 -17.27
CA SER A 346 -5.89 -30.09 -16.67
C SER A 346 -6.45 -29.55 -15.35
N LEU A 347 -7.74 -29.81 -15.12
CA LEU A 347 -8.48 -29.43 -13.89
C LEU A 347 -7.96 -30.16 -12.63
N CYS A 348 -7.10 -31.17 -12.80
CA CYS A 348 -6.35 -31.87 -11.77
C CYS A 348 -5.12 -32.53 -12.43
N GLY A 349 -3.98 -32.61 -11.71
CA GLY A 349 -2.77 -33.33 -12.15
C GLY A 349 -2.44 -34.49 -11.21
N VAL A 350 -1.53 -35.38 -11.60
CA VAL A 350 -1.01 -36.44 -10.71
C VAL A 350 0.34 -36.00 -10.12
N LEU A 351 0.49 -36.08 -8.80
CA LEU A 351 1.70 -35.72 -8.05
C LEU A 351 2.82 -36.75 -8.29
N ASP A 352 3.83 -36.36 -9.06
CA ASP A 352 5.12 -37.05 -9.10
C ASP A 352 6.02 -36.52 -7.96
N THR A 353 6.39 -37.40 -7.04
CA THR A 353 7.20 -37.05 -5.86
C THR A 353 8.70 -37.22 -6.09
N GLY A 354 9.12 -37.73 -7.27
CA GLY A 354 10.52 -38.06 -7.55
C GLY A 354 11.11 -39.16 -6.65
N GLN A 355 10.33 -39.72 -5.73
CA GLN A 355 10.76 -40.82 -4.87
C GLN A 355 10.75 -42.13 -5.65
N ALA A 356 11.93 -42.70 -5.86
CA ALA A 356 12.04 -44.09 -6.32
C ALA A 356 11.35 -44.99 -5.29
N ALA A 357 10.24 -45.59 -5.68
CA ALA A 357 9.52 -46.55 -4.85
C ALA A 357 10.47 -47.68 -4.44
N LYS A 358 10.95 -47.67 -3.19
CA LYS A 358 11.47 -48.87 -2.56
C LYS A 358 10.29 -49.76 -2.25
N VAL A 359 9.91 -50.57 -3.23
CA VAL A 359 9.08 -51.76 -3.04
C VAL A 359 9.83 -52.67 -2.07
N SER A 360 9.24 -52.93 -0.91
CA SER A 360 9.69 -54.02 -0.02
C SER A 360 9.29 -55.38 -0.57
#